data_AF-A0A3M1TIY6-F1
#
_entry.id   AF-A0A3M1TIY6-F1
#
_cell.length_a   1.000
_cell.length_b   1.000
_cell.length_c   1.000
_cell.angle_alpha   90.00
_cell.angle_beta   90.00
_cell.angle_gamma   90.00
#
_symmetry.space_group_name_H-M   'P 1'
#
loop_
_entity.id
_entity.type
_entity.pdbx_description
1 polymer ?
#
loop_
_entity_poly.entity_id
_entity_poly.type
_entity_poly.pdbx_seq_one_letter_code
_entity_poly.pdbx_strand_id
1 'polypeptide(L)'
;MGGASSSRTSSDMAAPSHAPHPRRKTPGRFAPGTPVAGEEDTVITDRTVPTHSDSGGVPPSAAPGAVAPRGAATERTALVAGADPRAGGPLRRLLQGFAYPFRGFRALFRHGRLLTFAILPSLIALVLLVILFVVLVGYADDLTQLIWAKPEEWYLQILWYPLLALVFALSFVVGAVTLPGLVAAPLLDALSERTEAIYLESVDEKLKLSTLARDTGRVLIEEVVKIAILLGGHAVLLLLLIPVVGAVVYPVVSWLWTVVWLAVDKLHIPMSRRRYDLDLLLGLVRSNMSLAIGFGAAVFLILMVPVLNFMFEPVGVVGGTLLYTDLRKVGALPPPPGEAAGAPAPS
;
A
#
# COMPACT_ATOMS: atom_id res chain seq x y z
N MET A 1 -35.75 71.60 -2.80
CA MET A 1 -34.58 71.22 -1.97
C MET A 1 -34.16 69.86 -2.49
N GLY A 2 -33.25 69.71 -3.47
CA GLY A 2 -31.85 70.12 -3.56
C GLY A 2 -31.07 68.81 -3.78
N GLY A 3 -30.14 68.62 -4.71
CA GLY A 3 -29.59 69.40 -5.82
C GLY A 3 -28.80 68.44 -6.72
N ALA A 4 -28.61 68.81 -7.98
CA ALA A 4 -27.78 68.13 -8.96
C ALA A 4 -26.32 68.59 -8.91
N SER A 5 -25.36 67.74 -9.29
CA SER A 5 -24.03 68.06 -9.86
C SER A 5 -23.32 66.72 -10.19
N SER A 6 -23.08 66.30 -11.44
CA SER A 6 -22.15 66.79 -12.47
C SER A 6 -20.66 66.42 -12.27
N SER A 7 -20.22 65.40 -13.04
CA SER A 7 -19.08 65.43 -13.99
C SER A 7 -17.64 64.96 -13.62
N ARG A 8 -17.04 64.35 -14.68
CA ARG A 8 -15.61 64.13 -15.06
C ARG A 8 -14.88 62.90 -14.46
N THR A 9 -14.42 61.90 -15.22
CA THR A 9 -13.44 61.78 -16.34
C THR A 9 -11.98 62.11 -15.99
N SER A 10 -11.14 61.08 -15.86
CA SER A 10 -9.76 60.91 -16.40
C SER A 10 -9.20 59.60 -15.82
N SER A 11 -8.91 58.54 -16.59
CA SER A 11 -7.67 58.28 -17.33
C SER A 11 -6.39 58.57 -16.54
N ASP A 12 -5.71 57.50 -16.11
CA ASP A 12 -4.26 57.29 -15.93
C ASP A 12 -4.08 55.83 -15.46
N MET A 13 -3.62 54.84 -16.23
CA MET A 13 -2.31 54.65 -16.87
C MET A 13 -1.14 54.55 -15.86
N ALA A 14 -0.91 53.36 -15.28
CA ALA A 14 0.41 52.93 -14.78
C ALA A 14 0.46 51.44 -14.38
N ALA A 15 0.98 50.61 -15.29
CA ALA A 15 1.92 49.51 -14.99
C ALA A 15 3.27 49.95 -15.61
N PRO A 16 4.46 49.38 -15.30
CA PRO A 16 4.73 48.06 -14.71
C PRO A 16 5.88 48.05 -13.66
N SER A 17 6.11 46.91 -12.99
CA SER A 17 7.48 46.57 -12.55
C SER A 17 7.66 45.07 -12.34
N HIS A 18 8.62 44.54 -13.09
CA HIS A 18 9.19 43.20 -13.03
C HIS A 18 10.03 43.00 -11.76
N ALA A 19 10.00 41.79 -11.19
CA ALA A 19 11.15 41.23 -10.48
C ALA A 19 11.10 39.68 -10.50
N PRO A 20 12.26 38.98 -10.47
CA PRO A 20 12.47 37.76 -11.23
C PRO A 20 12.46 36.45 -10.41
N HIS A 21 12.23 35.34 -11.11
CA HIS A 21 12.52 33.96 -10.70
C HIS A 21 13.96 33.77 -10.19
N PRO A 22 14.17 32.91 -9.17
CA PRO A 22 15.41 32.18 -9.02
C PRO A 22 15.29 30.74 -9.56
N ARG A 23 16.22 30.44 -10.47
CA ARG A 23 16.47 29.15 -11.10
C ARG A 23 16.97 28.09 -10.11
N ARG A 24 16.69 26.84 -10.49
CA ARG A 24 17.37 25.59 -10.11
C ARG A 24 18.83 25.74 -9.67
N LYS A 25 19.21 25.00 -8.63
CA LYS A 25 20.58 24.49 -8.44
C LYS A 25 20.55 22.97 -8.23
N THR A 26 21.17 22.27 -9.16
CA THR A 26 21.81 20.95 -8.98
C THR A 26 23.27 21.22 -9.32
N PRO A 27 24.24 20.90 -8.44
CA PRO A 27 25.06 19.68 -8.60
C PRO A 27 25.46 19.10 -7.22
N GLY A 28 25.98 17.89 -7.04
CA GLY A 28 26.52 16.90 -7.95
C GLY A 28 26.91 15.63 -7.18
N ARG A 29 27.28 14.60 -7.95
CA ARG A 29 27.93 13.34 -7.58
C ARG A 29 29.00 13.50 -6.50
N PHE A 30 29.03 12.58 -5.53
CA PHE A 30 30.25 12.20 -4.83
C PHE A 30 30.37 10.67 -4.80
N ALA A 31 31.52 10.19 -5.27
CA ALA A 31 32.05 8.85 -5.13
C ALA A 31 33.41 8.97 -4.38
N PRO A 32 33.94 7.88 -3.80
CA PRO A 32 34.64 7.91 -2.51
C PRO A 32 36.16 8.04 -2.60
N GLY A 33 36.78 8.60 -1.56
CA GLY A 33 38.23 8.62 -1.33
C GLY A 33 38.57 8.12 0.07
N THR A 34 39.47 7.14 0.11
CA THR A 34 40.08 6.42 1.25
C THR A 34 41.15 7.24 2.01
N PRO A 35 41.73 6.73 3.13
CA PRO A 35 41.97 7.47 4.37
C PRO A 35 43.38 8.07 4.48
N VAL A 36 43.55 8.99 5.43
CA VAL A 36 44.86 9.47 5.92
C VAL A 36 45.00 9.06 7.38
N ALA A 37 46.11 8.41 7.68
CA ALA A 37 46.60 8.00 8.99
C ALA A 37 47.64 9.01 9.51
N GLY A 38 47.91 8.97 10.83
CA GLY A 38 48.83 9.84 11.58
C GLY A 38 48.05 10.99 12.24
N GLU A 39 48.17 11.26 13.54
CA GLU A 39 49.39 11.30 14.33
C GLU A 39 49.07 11.07 15.81
N GLU A 40 50.05 10.48 16.50
CA GLU A 40 50.07 10.21 17.94
C GLU A 40 50.07 11.51 18.76
N ASP A 41 49.45 11.51 19.94
CA ASP A 41 50.05 12.21 21.07
C ASP A 41 49.65 11.60 22.41
N THR A 42 50.67 11.44 23.24
CA THR A 42 50.74 10.69 24.49
C THR A 42 50.40 11.61 25.66
N VAL A 43 49.54 11.19 26.58
CA VAL A 43 49.53 11.72 27.95
C VAL A 43 49.36 10.58 28.97
N ILE A 44 50.38 10.49 29.81
CA ILE A 44 50.58 9.61 30.97
C ILE A 44 49.89 10.21 32.19
N THR A 45 49.19 9.37 32.98
CA THR A 45 49.18 9.35 34.47
C THR A 45 48.41 8.09 34.90
N ASP A 46 49.10 7.01 35.28
CA ASP A 46 49.44 6.63 36.66
C ASP A 46 48.24 6.45 37.61
N ARG A 47 47.97 5.19 38.00
CA ARG A 47 47.72 4.78 39.39
C ARG A 47 47.65 3.26 39.56
N THR A 48 48.71 2.75 40.18
CA THR A 48 48.74 1.78 41.30
C THR A 48 47.98 0.44 41.19
N VAL A 49 48.79 -0.60 41.06
CA VAL A 49 48.54 -2.01 41.44
C VAL A 49 48.58 -2.15 42.98
N PRO A 50 47.89 -3.16 43.55
CA PRO A 50 48.62 -4.06 44.45
C PRO A 50 48.45 -5.54 44.11
N THR A 51 49.54 -6.24 44.32
CA THR A 51 49.84 -7.66 44.13
C THR A 51 49.18 -8.56 45.19
N HIS A 52 48.79 -9.78 44.81
CA HIS A 52 48.92 -10.95 45.69
C HIS A 52 48.99 -12.28 44.91
N SER A 53 50.18 -12.90 45.03
CA SER A 53 50.52 -14.34 45.15
C SER A 53 49.65 -15.45 44.52
N ASP A 54 50.29 -16.14 43.57
CA ASP A 54 50.68 -17.57 43.64
C ASP A 54 49.61 -18.67 43.44
N SER A 55 49.70 -19.37 42.30
CA SER A 55 49.70 -20.85 42.24
C SER A 55 49.94 -21.33 40.81
N GLY A 56 50.92 -22.23 40.67
CA GLY A 56 51.30 -22.85 39.41
C GLY A 56 50.20 -23.73 38.82
N GLY A 57 50.07 -23.68 37.50
CA GLY A 57 49.20 -24.54 36.71
C GLY A 57 49.66 -24.54 35.26
N VAL A 58 50.13 -25.71 34.81
CA VAL A 58 50.56 -26.06 33.46
C VAL A 58 49.52 -25.64 32.41
N PRO A 59 49.87 -24.98 31.28
CA PRO A 59 48.93 -24.74 30.20
C PRO A 59 48.81 -26.00 29.30
N PRO A 60 47.60 -26.48 28.97
CA PRO A 60 47.46 -27.48 27.92
C PRO A 60 47.63 -26.83 26.54
N SER A 61 48.65 -27.34 25.84
CA SER A 61 48.87 -27.37 24.39
C SER A 61 47.72 -26.85 23.52
N ALA A 62 48.01 -25.78 22.78
CA ALA A 62 47.20 -25.31 21.66
C ALA A 62 47.09 -26.38 20.56
N ALA A 63 45.86 -26.71 20.16
CA ALA A 63 45.58 -27.43 18.92
C ALA A 63 45.41 -26.43 17.76
N PRO A 64 46.01 -26.66 16.59
CA PRO A 64 45.93 -25.73 15.47
C PRO A 64 44.67 -25.97 14.62
N GLY A 65 44.02 -24.88 14.21
CA GLY A 65 43.33 -24.82 12.92
C GLY A 65 41.89 -25.35 12.88
N ALA A 66 40.93 -24.55 13.34
CA ALA A 66 39.58 -24.56 12.81
C ALA A 66 39.32 -23.20 12.12
N VAL A 67 39.83 -23.07 10.90
CA VAL A 67 39.42 -21.99 10.00
C VAL A 67 37.96 -22.26 9.63
N ALA A 68 37.03 -21.55 10.28
CA ALA A 68 35.64 -21.53 9.85
C ALA A 68 35.61 -21.07 8.38
N PRO A 69 34.94 -21.78 7.47
CA PRO A 69 34.94 -21.42 6.06
C PRO A 69 34.28 -20.05 5.89
N ARG A 70 35.09 -19.04 5.51
CA ARG A 70 34.68 -17.66 5.18
C ARG A 70 33.61 -17.54 4.08
N GLY A 71 33.15 -18.66 3.51
CA GLY A 71 32.05 -18.72 2.53
C GLY A 71 30.69 -19.13 3.09
N ALA A 72 30.62 -19.84 4.22
CA ALA A 72 29.35 -20.40 4.70
C ALA A 72 28.45 -19.35 5.37
N ALA A 73 29.03 -18.31 5.96
CA ALA A 73 28.28 -17.17 6.47
C ALA A 73 27.69 -16.37 5.30
N THR A 74 28.49 -16.02 4.30
CA THR A 74 28.08 -15.22 3.14
C THR A 74 27.04 -15.94 2.26
N GLU A 75 27.17 -17.26 2.06
CA GLU A 75 26.14 -18.05 1.38
C GLU A 75 24.85 -18.17 2.20
N ARG A 76 24.94 -18.32 3.54
CA ARG A 76 23.74 -18.32 4.39
C ARG A 76 23.07 -16.94 4.46
N THR A 77 23.84 -15.84 4.42
CA THR A 77 23.27 -14.48 4.33
C THR A 77 22.65 -14.22 2.97
N ALA A 78 23.22 -14.77 1.88
CA ALA A 78 22.65 -14.70 0.54
C ALA A 78 21.43 -15.62 0.34
N LEU A 79 21.36 -16.75 1.05
CA LEU A 79 20.20 -17.66 1.05
C LEU A 79 19.02 -17.15 1.89
N VAL A 80 19.27 -16.23 2.85
CA VAL A 80 18.22 -15.58 3.67
C VAL A 80 17.75 -14.26 3.02
N ALA A 81 18.52 -13.69 2.09
CA ALA A 81 18.05 -12.63 1.20
C ALA A 81 17.04 -13.23 0.21
N GLY A 82 15.74 -13.02 0.46
CA GLY A 82 14.67 -13.42 -0.44
C GLY A 82 15.00 -13.02 -1.88
N ALA A 83 14.83 -13.94 -2.83
CA ALA A 83 15.18 -13.72 -4.22
C ALA A 83 14.51 -12.42 -4.74
N ASP A 84 15.31 -11.49 -5.30
CA ASP A 84 14.80 -10.18 -5.73
C ASP A 84 13.60 -10.34 -6.67
N PRO A 85 12.41 -9.83 -6.28
CA PRO A 85 11.20 -9.91 -7.11
C PRO A 85 11.30 -9.11 -8.41
N ARG A 86 12.36 -8.32 -8.58
CA ARG A 86 12.63 -7.53 -9.77
C ARG A 86 13.69 -8.19 -10.66
N ALA A 87 14.26 -9.32 -10.24
CA ALA A 87 15.32 -9.98 -11.01
C ALA A 87 14.77 -10.60 -12.32
N GLY A 88 15.52 -10.44 -13.40
CA GLY A 88 15.22 -10.99 -14.72
C GLY A 88 14.35 -10.09 -15.60
N GLY A 89 13.93 -10.64 -16.75
CA GLY A 89 13.18 -9.91 -17.78
C GLY A 89 11.71 -9.63 -17.42
N PRO A 90 11.00 -8.82 -18.23
CA PRO A 90 9.62 -8.40 -17.98
C PRO A 90 8.65 -9.56 -17.71
N LEU A 91 8.75 -10.65 -18.48
CA LEU A 91 7.92 -11.83 -18.30
C LEU A 91 8.15 -12.52 -16.95
N ARG A 92 9.41 -12.63 -16.51
CA ARG A 92 9.74 -13.24 -15.21
C ARG A 92 9.19 -12.40 -14.07
N ARG A 93 9.30 -11.07 -14.15
CA ARG A 93 8.72 -10.14 -13.16
C ARG A 93 7.20 -10.27 -13.10
N LEU A 94 6.54 -10.38 -14.26
CA LEU A 94 5.10 -10.61 -14.33
C LEU A 94 4.70 -11.91 -13.63
N LEU A 95 5.38 -13.01 -13.94
CA LEU A 95 5.11 -14.31 -13.31
C LEU A 95 5.42 -14.31 -11.81
N GLN A 96 6.49 -13.62 -11.39
CA GLN A 96 6.81 -13.43 -9.97
C GLN A 96 5.70 -12.65 -9.25
N GLY A 97 5.25 -11.55 -9.84
CA GLY A 97 4.13 -10.74 -9.36
C GLY A 97 2.86 -11.56 -9.21
N PHE A 98 2.53 -12.32 -10.26
CA PHE A 98 1.37 -13.21 -10.29
C PHE A 98 1.40 -14.27 -9.18
N ALA A 99 2.58 -14.73 -8.78
CA ALA A 99 2.71 -15.73 -7.72
C ALA A 99 2.46 -15.17 -6.30
N TYR A 100 2.57 -13.86 -6.07
CA TYR A 100 2.50 -13.28 -4.72
C TYR A 100 1.15 -13.47 -4.02
N PRO A 101 -0.01 -13.22 -4.65
CA PRO A 101 -1.30 -13.50 -4.02
C PRO A 101 -1.46 -14.99 -3.64
N PHE A 102 -0.97 -15.92 -4.45
CA PHE A 102 -0.98 -17.35 -4.12
C PHE A 102 0.01 -17.71 -2.99
N ARG A 103 1.15 -17.02 -2.90
CA ARG A 103 2.05 -17.13 -1.73
C ARG A 103 1.37 -16.60 -0.48
N GLY A 104 0.62 -15.49 -0.58
CA GLY A 104 -0.18 -14.94 0.51
C GLY A 104 -1.27 -15.89 0.97
N PHE A 105 -2.01 -16.48 0.03
CA PHE A 105 -2.97 -17.55 0.30
C PHE A 105 -2.30 -18.70 1.04
N ARG A 106 -1.17 -19.21 0.55
CA ARG A 106 -0.41 -20.28 1.22
C ARG A 106 0.07 -19.87 2.62
N ALA A 107 0.50 -18.62 2.80
CA ALA A 107 0.93 -18.10 4.10
C ALA A 107 -0.21 -18.10 5.13
N LEU A 108 -1.43 -17.74 4.71
CA LEU A 108 -2.63 -17.83 5.57
C LEU A 108 -2.81 -19.26 6.09
N PHE A 109 -2.81 -20.27 5.23
CA PHE A 109 -3.00 -21.67 5.67
C PHE A 109 -1.81 -22.22 6.46
N ARG A 110 -0.59 -21.71 6.24
CA ARG A 110 0.59 -22.13 6.99
C ARG A 110 0.61 -21.57 8.41
N HIS A 111 0.08 -20.37 8.61
CA HIS A 111 0.01 -19.70 9.91
C HIS A 111 -1.44 -19.63 10.39
N GLY A 112 -1.90 -20.66 11.11
CA GLY A 112 -3.31 -20.75 11.55
C GLY A 112 -3.82 -19.51 12.32
N ARG A 113 -2.96 -18.84 13.10
CA ARG A 113 -3.29 -17.56 13.76
C ARG A 113 -3.59 -16.46 12.74
N LEU A 114 -2.82 -16.37 11.65
CA LEU A 114 -3.02 -15.39 10.57
C LEU A 114 -4.33 -15.67 9.82
N LEU A 115 -4.67 -16.95 9.60
CA LEU A 115 -5.95 -17.34 9.01
C LEU A 115 -7.14 -16.88 9.86
N THR A 116 -7.09 -17.06 11.19
CA THR A 116 -8.16 -16.56 12.08
C THR A 116 -8.34 -15.05 11.95
N PHE A 117 -7.23 -14.29 11.82
CA PHE A 117 -7.30 -12.85 11.60
C PHE A 117 -7.81 -12.45 10.21
N ALA A 118 -7.59 -13.26 9.19
CA ALA A 118 -8.11 -13.03 7.83
C ALA A 118 -9.60 -13.37 7.69
N ILE A 119 -10.08 -14.36 8.43
CA ILE A 119 -11.50 -14.76 8.42
C ILE A 119 -12.38 -13.65 9.01
N LEU A 120 -11.89 -12.94 10.04
CA LEU A 120 -12.66 -11.91 10.72
C LEU A 120 -13.15 -10.75 9.81
N PRO A 121 -12.29 -10.03 9.05
CA PRO A 121 -12.75 -8.98 8.14
C PRO A 121 -13.70 -9.52 7.06
N SER A 122 -13.47 -10.75 6.60
CA SER A 122 -14.27 -11.39 5.56
C SER A 122 -15.66 -11.78 6.04
N LEU A 123 -15.77 -12.26 7.29
CA LEU A 123 -17.05 -12.54 7.93
C LEU A 123 -17.84 -11.25 8.17
N ILE A 124 -17.16 -10.19 8.60
CA ILE A 124 -17.79 -8.86 8.76
C ILE A 124 -18.29 -8.35 7.41
N ALA A 125 -17.48 -8.46 6.36
CA ALA A 125 -17.89 -8.12 5.00
C ALA A 125 -19.14 -8.88 4.55
N LEU A 126 -19.18 -10.19 4.79
CA LEU A 126 -20.34 -11.03 4.47
C LEU A 126 -21.60 -10.60 5.25
N VAL A 127 -21.47 -10.37 6.56
CA VAL A 127 -22.59 -9.94 7.41
C VAL A 127 -23.11 -8.58 6.94
N LEU A 128 -22.22 -7.62 6.63
CA LEU A 128 -22.61 -6.32 6.10
C LEU A 128 -23.31 -6.43 4.75
N LEU A 129 -22.86 -7.32 3.89
CA LEU A 129 -23.50 -7.58 2.60
C LEU A 129 -24.92 -8.14 2.77
N VAL A 130 -25.12 -9.06 3.72
CA VAL A 130 -26.45 -9.60 4.05
C VAL A 130 -27.36 -8.52 4.63
N ILE A 131 -26.85 -7.71 5.58
CA ILE A 131 -27.60 -6.59 6.16
C ILE A 131 -28.00 -5.61 5.07
N LEU A 132 -27.06 -5.21 4.20
CA LEU A 132 -27.31 -4.32 3.08
C LEU A 132 -28.40 -4.89 2.17
N PHE A 133 -28.32 -6.17 1.80
CA PHE A 133 -29.33 -6.82 0.96
C PHE A 133 -30.71 -6.77 1.61
N VAL A 134 -30.84 -7.16 2.88
CA VAL A 134 -32.11 -7.16 3.61
C VAL A 134 -32.70 -5.75 3.71
N VAL A 135 -31.86 -4.76 4.02
CA VAL A 135 -32.26 -3.34 4.06
C VAL A 135 -32.75 -2.89 2.68
N LEU A 136 -32.02 -3.17 1.61
CA LEU A 136 -32.44 -2.76 0.27
C LEU A 136 -33.72 -3.46 -0.17
N VAL A 137 -33.93 -4.74 0.15
CA VAL A 137 -35.20 -5.41 -0.17
C VAL A 137 -36.37 -4.73 0.54
N GLY A 138 -36.17 -4.23 1.76
CA GLY A 138 -37.19 -3.50 2.52
C GLY A 138 -37.45 -2.07 2.01
N TYR A 139 -36.41 -1.36 1.55
CA TYR A 139 -36.48 0.08 1.25
C TYR A 139 -36.34 0.45 -0.23
N ALA A 140 -36.10 -0.51 -1.14
CA ALA A 140 -35.90 -0.19 -2.56
C ALA A 140 -37.15 0.39 -3.22
N ASP A 141 -38.35 -0.04 -2.79
CA ASP A 141 -39.61 0.52 -3.24
C ASP A 141 -39.68 2.02 -2.86
N ASP A 142 -39.46 2.34 -1.58
CA ASP A 142 -39.41 3.72 -1.07
C ASP A 142 -38.38 4.57 -1.82
N LEU A 143 -37.15 4.07 -1.96
CA LEU A 143 -36.08 4.75 -2.70
C LEU A 143 -36.47 5.03 -4.16
N THR A 144 -37.19 4.11 -4.79
CA THR A 144 -37.66 4.28 -6.17
C THR A 144 -38.79 5.30 -6.22
N GLN A 145 -39.68 5.32 -5.23
CA GLN A 145 -40.76 6.31 -5.14
C GLN A 145 -40.24 7.75 -5.00
N LEU A 146 -39.07 7.97 -4.37
CA LEU A 146 -38.42 9.29 -4.34
C LEU A 146 -38.03 9.80 -5.74
N ILE A 147 -37.71 8.88 -6.67
CA ILE A 147 -37.32 9.22 -8.03
C ILE A 147 -38.56 9.34 -8.92
N TRP A 148 -39.43 8.33 -8.87
CA TRP A 148 -40.68 8.30 -9.62
C TRP A 148 -41.73 7.48 -8.87
N ALA A 149 -42.80 8.15 -8.44
CA ALA A 149 -43.95 7.53 -7.79
C ALA A 149 -44.55 6.44 -8.70
N LYS A 150 -44.94 5.32 -8.08
CA LYS A 150 -45.47 4.16 -8.81
C LYS A 150 -46.78 4.52 -9.53
N PRO A 151 -46.85 4.40 -10.87
CA PRO A 151 -48.06 4.67 -11.62
C PRO A 151 -49.15 3.62 -11.34
N GLU A 152 -50.41 4.04 -11.28
CA GLU A 152 -51.57 3.13 -11.21
C GLU A 152 -51.78 2.39 -12.55
N GLU A 153 -51.45 3.06 -13.65
CA GLU A 153 -51.61 2.55 -15.01
C GLU A 153 -50.64 1.40 -15.32
N TRP A 154 -51.19 0.24 -15.70
CA TRP A 154 -50.43 -1.00 -15.91
C TRP A 154 -49.32 -0.87 -16.98
N TYR A 155 -49.55 -0.05 -18.03
CA TYR A 155 -48.57 0.14 -19.10
C TYR A 155 -47.40 1.04 -18.70
N LEU A 156 -47.54 1.86 -17.66
CA LEU A 156 -46.42 2.63 -17.10
C LEU A 156 -45.64 1.80 -16.05
N GLN A 157 -46.31 0.84 -15.40
CA GLN A 157 -45.63 -0.07 -14.47
C GLN A 157 -44.55 -0.92 -15.15
N ILE A 158 -44.67 -1.19 -16.46
CA ILE A 158 -43.64 -1.90 -17.23
C ILE A 158 -42.29 -1.15 -17.25
N LEU A 159 -42.29 0.17 -17.11
CA LEU A 159 -41.09 1.00 -17.01
C LEU A 159 -40.64 1.18 -15.56
N TRP A 160 -41.59 1.12 -14.63
CA TRP A 160 -41.32 1.29 -13.20
C TRP A 160 -40.56 0.11 -12.59
N TYR A 161 -40.89 -1.15 -12.94
CA TYR A 161 -40.16 -2.32 -12.41
C TYR A 161 -38.69 -2.39 -12.84
N PRO A 162 -38.32 -2.10 -14.11
CA PRO A 162 -36.91 -1.93 -14.50
C PRO A 162 -36.20 -0.81 -13.74
N LEU A 163 -36.89 0.31 -13.48
CA LEU A 163 -36.33 1.39 -12.67
C LEU A 163 -36.06 0.92 -11.23
N LEU A 164 -37.01 0.23 -10.61
CA LEU A 164 -36.83 -0.38 -9.28
C LEU A 164 -35.64 -1.34 -9.26
N ALA A 165 -35.54 -2.22 -10.26
CA ALA A 165 -34.42 -3.16 -10.38
C ALA A 165 -33.08 -2.42 -10.56
N LEU A 166 -33.06 -1.34 -11.34
CA LEU A 166 -31.87 -0.51 -11.54
C LEU A 166 -31.45 0.22 -10.25
N VAL A 167 -32.39 0.85 -9.55
CA VAL A 167 -32.15 1.53 -8.26
C VAL A 167 -31.62 0.52 -7.24
N PHE A 168 -32.29 -0.63 -7.11
CA PHE A 168 -31.83 -1.72 -6.25
C PHE A 168 -30.41 -2.16 -6.60
N ALA A 169 -30.15 -2.48 -7.88
CA ALA A 169 -28.85 -2.98 -8.33
C ALA A 169 -27.74 -1.94 -8.11
N LEU A 170 -27.99 -0.68 -8.43
CA LEU A 170 -27.02 0.40 -8.26
C LEU A 170 -26.72 0.65 -6.78
N SER A 171 -27.75 0.77 -5.94
CA SER A 171 -27.59 0.92 -4.49
C SER A 171 -26.88 -0.28 -3.88
N PHE A 172 -27.19 -1.49 -4.34
CA PHE A 172 -26.55 -2.71 -3.84
C PHE A 172 -25.08 -2.75 -4.22
N VAL A 173 -24.73 -2.47 -5.48
CA VAL A 173 -23.33 -2.45 -5.93
C VAL A 173 -22.53 -1.37 -5.20
N VAL A 174 -23.07 -0.15 -5.09
CA VAL A 174 -22.39 0.94 -4.36
C VAL A 174 -22.20 0.57 -2.89
N GLY A 175 -23.24 0.07 -2.23
CA GLY A 175 -23.14 -0.36 -0.83
C GLY A 175 -22.18 -1.55 -0.62
N ALA A 176 -22.22 -2.54 -1.52
CA ALA A 176 -21.40 -3.75 -1.43
C ALA A 176 -19.92 -3.48 -1.66
N VAL A 177 -19.58 -2.48 -2.47
CA VAL A 177 -18.19 -2.05 -2.69
C VAL A 177 -17.68 -1.15 -1.56
N THR A 178 -18.54 -0.31 -0.98
CA THR A 178 -18.13 0.71 -0.01
C THR A 178 -18.16 0.22 1.43
N LEU A 179 -19.28 -0.34 1.90
CA LEU A 179 -19.49 -0.63 3.32
C LEU A 179 -18.55 -1.71 3.87
N PRO A 180 -18.35 -2.86 3.19
CA PRO A 180 -17.44 -3.89 3.68
C PRO A 180 -16.01 -3.41 3.82
N GLY A 181 -15.47 -2.77 2.78
CA GLY A 181 -14.10 -2.24 2.77
C GLY A 181 -13.90 -1.21 3.89
N LEU A 182 -14.86 -0.29 4.04
CA LEU A 182 -14.81 0.77 5.05
C LEU A 182 -14.75 0.23 6.49
N VAL A 183 -15.56 -0.79 6.81
CA VAL A 183 -15.58 -1.39 8.15
C VAL A 183 -14.41 -2.37 8.35
N ALA A 184 -13.99 -3.08 7.30
CA ALA A 184 -12.91 -4.07 7.37
C ALA A 184 -11.51 -3.45 7.31
N ALA A 185 -11.36 -2.21 6.82
CA ALA A 185 -10.06 -1.57 6.61
C ALA A 185 -9.12 -1.60 7.84
N PRO A 186 -9.57 -1.32 9.08
CA PRO A 186 -8.69 -1.41 10.25
C PRO A 186 -8.22 -2.84 10.55
N LEU A 187 -9.05 -3.84 10.26
CA LEU A 187 -8.70 -5.25 10.45
C LEU A 187 -7.72 -5.75 9.38
N LEU A 188 -7.86 -5.24 8.16
CA LEU A 188 -6.94 -5.50 7.06
C LEU A 188 -5.56 -4.88 7.32
N ASP A 189 -5.51 -3.66 7.87
CA ASP A 189 -4.24 -3.05 8.28
C ASP A 189 -3.55 -3.88 9.39
N ALA A 190 -4.30 -4.28 10.42
CA ALA A 190 -3.81 -5.19 11.46
C ALA A 190 -3.35 -6.55 10.93
N LEU A 191 -3.99 -7.08 9.88
CA LEU A 191 -3.56 -8.30 9.19
C LEU A 191 -2.22 -8.10 8.46
N SER A 192 -2.05 -6.95 7.79
CA SER A 192 -0.80 -6.57 7.15
C SER A 192 0.32 -6.40 8.18
N GLU A 193 0.08 -5.73 9.30
CA GLU A 193 1.08 -5.55 10.37
C GLU A 193 1.63 -6.88 10.88
N ARG A 194 0.75 -7.85 11.16
CA ARG A 194 1.20 -9.18 11.58
C ARG A 194 1.95 -9.95 10.51
N THR A 195 1.50 -9.83 9.27
CA THR A 195 2.20 -10.44 8.14
C THR A 195 3.60 -9.84 8.02
N GLU A 196 3.73 -8.52 8.17
CA GLU A 196 5.03 -7.84 8.20
C GLU A 196 5.89 -8.36 9.36
N ALA A 197 5.35 -8.47 10.58
CA ALA A 197 6.09 -8.94 11.75
C ALA A 197 6.63 -10.37 11.60
N ILE A 198 5.82 -11.28 11.03
CA ILE A 198 6.25 -12.68 10.78
C ILE A 198 7.40 -12.73 9.75
N TYR A 199 7.36 -11.88 8.72
CA TYR A 199 8.27 -11.98 7.58
C TYR A 199 9.49 -11.05 7.64
N LEU A 200 9.46 -9.98 8.45
CA LEU A 200 10.61 -9.12 8.76
C LEU A 200 11.26 -9.44 10.11
N GLU A 201 10.77 -10.45 10.84
CA GLU A 201 11.29 -10.85 12.16
C GLU A 201 11.29 -9.70 13.18
N SER A 202 10.40 -8.71 13.03
CA SER A 202 10.25 -7.62 13.99
C SER A 202 9.41 -8.10 15.18
N VAL A 203 9.83 -7.73 16.39
CA VAL A 203 9.21 -8.17 17.65
C VAL A 203 7.71 -7.83 17.69
N ASP A 204 6.93 -8.86 18.02
CA ASP A 204 5.46 -8.93 18.09
C ASP A 204 4.88 -7.84 19.01
N GLU A 205 4.34 -6.75 18.45
CA GLU A 205 3.55 -5.79 19.21
C GLU A 205 2.11 -6.32 19.31
N LYS A 206 1.69 -6.71 20.51
CA LYS A 206 0.33 -7.21 20.77
C LYS A 206 -0.69 -6.17 20.31
N LEU A 207 -1.65 -6.58 19.47
CA LEU A 207 -2.78 -5.74 19.06
C LEU A 207 -3.42 -5.08 20.28
N LYS A 208 -3.35 -3.76 20.32
CA LYS A 208 -4.16 -2.94 21.21
C LYS A 208 -5.37 -2.48 20.40
N LEU A 209 -6.53 -3.09 20.65
CA LEU A 209 -7.81 -2.68 20.04
C LEU A 209 -8.12 -1.19 20.27
N SER A 210 -7.58 -0.61 21.34
CA SER A 210 -7.65 0.82 21.63
C SER A 210 -6.88 1.71 20.66
N THR A 211 -5.78 1.22 20.06
CA THR A 211 -5.05 1.94 19.00
C THR A 211 -5.79 1.88 17.67
N LEU A 212 -6.50 0.78 17.42
CA LEU A 212 -7.31 0.58 16.21
C LEU A 212 -8.39 1.67 16.07
N ALA A 213 -9.07 2.01 17.17
CA ALA A 213 -10.13 3.02 17.18
C ALA A 213 -9.63 4.45 16.92
N ARG A 214 -8.39 4.78 17.33
CA ARG A 214 -7.80 6.12 17.15
C ARG A 214 -7.38 6.37 15.70
N ASP A 215 -6.98 5.32 15.01
CA ASP A 215 -6.53 5.38 13.62
C ASP A 215 -7.68 5.14 12.61
N THR A 216 -8.85 4.68 13.06
CA THR A 216 -10.03 4.45 12.20
C THR A 216 -10.34 5.64 11.30
N GLY A 217 -10.41 6.87 11.83
CA GLY A 217 -10.76 8.05 11.04
C GLY A 217 -9.81 8.29 9.85
N ARG A 218 -8.50 8.09 10.06
CA ARG A 218 -7.49 8.20 8.99
C ARG A 218 -7.69 7.11 7.94
N VAL A 219 -7.83 5.86 8.39
CA VAL A 219 -8.01 4.68 7.52
C VAL A 219 -9.28 4.79 6.67
N LEU A 220 -10.37 5.33 7.24
CA LEU A 220 -11.62 5.58 6.50
C LEU A 220 -11.41 6.62 5.39
N ILE A 221 -10.70 7.71 5.67
CA ILE A 221 -10.41 8.75 4.67
C ILE A 221 -9.54 8.17 3.54
N GLU A 222 -8.52 7.38 3.89
CA GLU A 222 -7.67 6.68 2.91
C GLU A 222 -8.51 5.80 1.99
N GLU A 223 -9.48 5.06 2.55
CA GLU A 223 -10.36 4.19 1.77
C GLU A 223 -11.28 4.96 0.82
N VAL A 224 -11.83 6.09 1.26
CA VAL A 224 -12.63 6.99 0.40
C VAL A 224 -11.78 7.57 -0.73
N VAL A 225 -10.55 8.00 -0.44
CA VAL A 225 -9.62 8.53 -1.45
C VAL A 225 -9.27 7.46 -2.48
N LYS A 226 -9.05 6.22 -2.07
CA LYS A 226 -8.81 5.08 -2.98
C LYS A 226 -9.98 4.87 -3.95
N ILE A 227 -11.20 4.85 -3.42
CA ILE A 227 -12.42 4.72 -4.24
C ILE A 227 -12.51 5.88 -5.25
N ALA A 228 -12.24 7.11 -4.80
CA ALA A 228 -12.24 8.29 -5.66
C ALA A 228 -11.18 8.21 -6.77
N ILE A 229 -9.97 7.73 -6.47
CA ILE A 229 -8.90 7.57 -7.49
C ILE A 229 -9.29 6.50 -8.52
N LEU A 230 -9.78 5.34 -8.07
CA LEU A 230 -10.21 4.26 -8.95
C LEU A 230 -11.33 4.72 -9.91
N LEU A 231 -12.35 5.38 -9.36
CA LEU A 231 -13.48 5.93 -10.12
C LEU A 231 -13.05 7.07 -11.03
N GLY A 232 -12.20 7.98 -10.56
CA GLY A 232 -11.66 9.08 -11.34
C GLY A 232 -10.87 8.59 -12.55
N GLY A 233 -10.08 7.53 -12.38
CA GLY A 233 -9.41 6.86 -13.50
C GLY A 233 -10.39 6.30 -14.53
N HIS A 234 -11.43 5.58 -14.09
CA HIS A 234 -12.46 5.08 -14.99
C HIS A 234 -13.22 6.21 -15.70
N ALA A 235 -13.54 7.30 -15.00
CA ALA A 235 -14.19 8.46 -15.60
C ALA A 235 -13.35 9.10 -16.73
N VAL A 236 -12.04 9.18 -16.56
CA VAL A 236 -11.13 9.63 -17.62
C VAL A 236 -11.09 8.63 -18.78
N LEU A 237 -11.11 7.32 -18.49
CA LEU A 237 -11.12 6.29 -19.54
C LEU A 237 -12.41 6.29 -20.38
N LEU A 238 -13.54 6.75 -19.84
CA LEU A 238 -14.77 6.91 -20.62
C LEU A 238 -14.63 7.91 -21.77
N LEU A 239 -13.69 8.86 -21.69
CA LEU A 239 -13.38 9.77 -22.81
C LEU A 239 -12.80 9.03 -24.02
N LEU A 240 -12.31 7.80 -23.86
CA LEU A 240 -11.78 6.95 -24.94
C LEU A 240 -12.89 6.22 -25.72
N LEU A 241 -14.17 6.44 -25.38
CA LEU A 241 -15.31 5.77 -26.02
C LEU A 241 -15.63 6.36 -27.41
N ILE A 242 -14.64 6.35 -28.30
CA ILE A 242 -14.81 6.66 -29.72
C ILE A 242 -15.57 5.48 -30.37
N PRO A 243 -16.60 5.71 -31.19
CA PRO A 243 -17.31 4.63 -31.87
C PRO A 243 -16.34 3.67 -32.57
N VAL A 244 -16.60 2.36 -32.48
CA VAL A 244 -15.78 1.25 -33.02
C VAL A 244 -14.45 1.01 -32.30
N VAL A 245 -13.58 2.02 -32.17
CA VAL A 245 -12.24 1.84 -31.54
C VAL A 245 -12.35 1.73 -30.01
N GLY A 246 -13.18 2.59 -29.40
CA GLY A 246 -13.40 2.62 -27.97
C GLY A 246 -13.98 1.31 -27.43
N ALA A 247 -14.80 0.59 -28.22
CA ALA A 247 -15.37 -0.68 -27.79
C ALA A 247 -14.32 -1.76 -27.48
N VAL A 248 -13.16 -1.73 -28.15
CA VAL A 248 -12.06 -2.68 -27.93
C VAL A 248 -10.98 -2.10 -27.03
N VAL A 249 -10.64 -0.82 -27.21
CA VAL A 249 -9.58 -0.16 -26.44
C VAL A 249 -10.00 0.05 -24.98
N TYR A 250 -11.24 0.47 -24.74
CA TYR A 250 -11.76 0.74 -23.40
C TYR A 250 -11.64 -0.48 -22.46
N PRO A 251 -12.15 -1.69 -22.78
CA PRO A 251 -12.07 -2.82 -21.86
C PRO A 251 -10.63 -3.25 -21.56
N VAL A 252 -9.72 -3.16 -22.53
CA VAL A 252 -8.31 -3.53 -22.32
C VAL A 252 -7.63 -2.52 -21.40
N VAL A 253 -7.83 -1.21 -21.64
CA VAL A 253 -7.19 -0.16 -20.86
C VAL A 253 -7.82 -0.04 -19.46
N SER A 254 -9.14 -0.23 -19.32
CA SER A 254 -9.82 -0.24 -18.02
C SER A 254 -9.44 -1.46 -17.18
N TRP A 255 -9.26 -2.62 -17.82
CA TRP A 255 -8.71 -3.79 -17.16
C TRP A 255 -7.26 -3.54 -16.70
N LEU A 256 -6.40 -2.97 -17.55
CA LEU A 256 -5.03 -2.62 -17.19
C LEU A 256 -4.98 -1.61 -16.03
N TRP A 257 -5.83 -0.60 -16.06
CA TRP A 257 -5.99 0.36 -14.96
C TRP A 257 -6.40 -0.34 -13.67
N THR A 258 -7.38 -1.24 -13.73
CA THR A 258 -7.89 -2.00 -12.58
C THR A 258 -6.81 -2.90 -11.98
N VAL A 259 -6.06 -3.66 -12.79
CA VAL A 259 -5.02 -4.55 -12.27
C VAL A 259 -3.85 -3.76 -11.67
N VAL A 260 -3.41 -2.67 -12.31
CA VAL A 260 -2.37 -1.81 -11.73
C VAL A 260 -2.85 -1.18 -10.43
N TRP A 261 -4.11 -0.73 -10.39
CA TRP A 261 -4.72 -0.20 -9.18
C TRP A 261 -4.77 -1.22 -8.04
N LEU A 262 -5.15 -2.48 -8.31
CA LEU A 262 -5.15 -3.54 -7.30
C LEU A 262 -3.74 -3.75 -6.72
N ALA A 263 -2.68 -3.64 -7.52
CA ALA A 263 -1.32 -3.71 -7.00
C ALA A 263 -0.96 -2.50 -6.12
N VAL A 264 -1.35 -1.29 -6.53
CA VAL A 264 -1.17 -0.06 -5.74
C VAL A 264 -1.91 -0.18 -4.40
N ASP A 265 -3.18 -0.55 -4.42
CA ASP A 265 -4.00 -0.67 -3.20
C ASP A 265 -3.41 -1.67 -2.19
N LYS A 266 -3.03 -2.88 -2.64
CA LYS A 266 -2.49 -3.89 -1.72
C LYS A 266 -1.07 -3.57 -1.22
N LEU A 267 -0.26 -2.84 -2.00
CA LEU A 267 1.04 -2.32 -1.56
C LEU A 267 0.92 -1.09 -0.66
N HIS A 268 -0.15 -0.30 -0.82
CA HIS A 268 -0.37 0.91 -0.05
C HIS A 268 -0.52 0.61 1.44
N ILE A 269 -1.23 -0.46 1.80
CA ILE A 269 -1.51 -0.79 3.22
C ILE A 269 -0.24 -0.90 4.08
N PRO A 270 0.76 -1.75 3.77
CA PRO A 270 1.99 -1.79 4.56
C PRO A 270 2.82 -0.51 4.44
N MET A 271 2.73 0.21 3.32
CA MET A 271 3.51 1.42 3.08
C MET A 271 2.98 2.64 3.84
N SER A 272 1.67 2.84 3.85
CA SER A 272 1.01 3.96 4.53
C SER A 272 1.19 3.86 6.04
N ARG A 273 1.14 2.65 6.60
CA ARG A 273 1.46 2.37 8.01
C ARG A 273 2.88 2.80 8.38
N ARG A 274 3.85 2.63 7.48
CA ARG A 274 5.23 3.10 7.63
C ARG A 274 5.45 4.54 7.14
N ARG A 275 4.37 5.26 6.80
CA ARG A 275 4.38 6.67 6.37
C ARG A 275 5.20 6.93 5.10
N TYR A 276 5.27 5.98 4.18
CA TYR A 276 5.80 6.29 2.85
C TYR A 276 4.82 7.16 2.07
N ASP A 277 5.36 8.10 1.31
CA ASP A 277 4.56 8.97 0.45
C ASP A 277 3.95 8.18 -0.73
N LEU A 278 2.77 8.61 -1.17
CA LEU A 278 2.09 8.01 -2.32
C LEU A 278 2.93 8.12 -3.60
N ASP A 279 3.71 9.20 -3.75
CA ASP A 279 4.60 9.40 -4.90
C ASP A 279 5.70 8.32 -4.98
N LEU A 280 6.21 7.88 -3.84
CA LEU A 280 7.19 6.79 -3.79
C LEU A 280 6.55 5.46 -4.22
N LEU A 281 5.34 5.17 -3.74
CA LEU A 281 4.59 3.98 -4.14
C LEU A 281 4.30 3.98 -5.65
N LEU A 282 3.81 5.10 -6.18
CA LEU A 282 3.52 5.23 -7.62
C LEU A 282 4.80 5.13 -8.46
N GLY A 283 5.91 5.71 -8.00
CA GLY A 283 7.23 5.58 -8.63
C GLY A 283 7.76 4.13 -8.63
N LEU A 284 7.58 3.40 -7.53
CA LEU A 284 7.92 1.99 -7.42
C LEU A 284 7.10 1.14 -8.39
N VAL A 285 5.78 1.33 -8.44
CA VAL A 285 4.89 0.60 -9.33
C VAL A 285 5.22 0.91 -10.79
N ARG A 286 5.44 2.19 -11.12
CA ARG A 286 5.80 2.62 -12.48
C ARG A 286 7.13 2.02 -12.95
N SER A 287 8.14 1.97 -12.08
CA SER A 287 9.45 1.36 -12.41
C SER A 287 9.41 -0.17 -12.50
N ASN A 288 8.38 -0.81 -11.94
CA ASN A 288 8.21 -2.26 -11.90
C ASN A 288 6.86 -2.69 -12.49
N MET A 289 6.43 -2.06 -13.59
CA MET A 289 5.08 -2.21 -14.14
C MET A 289 4.69 -3.67 -14.42
N SER A 290 5.61 -4.48 -14.97
CA SER A 290 5.33 -5.90 -15.23
C SER A 290 5.04 -6.69 -13.95
N LEU A 291 5.77 -6.40 -12.86
CA LEU A 291 5.56 -7.01 -11.55
C LEU A 291 4.20 -6.62 -10.97
N ALA A 292 3.86 -5.34 -11.06
CA ALA A 292 2.58 -4.80 -10.60
C ALA A 292 1.39 -5.38 -11.41
N ILE A 293 1.48 -5.41 -12.74
CA ILE A 293 0.45 -6.03 -13.60
C ILE A 293 0.26 -7.50 -13.24
N GLY A 294 1.36 -8.25 -13.06
CA GLY A 294 1.29 -9.65 -12.66
C GLY A 294 0.56 -9.85 -11.32
N PHE A 295 0.95 -9.07 -10.31
CA PHE A 295 0.32 -9.08 -8.99
C PHE A 295 -1.18 -8.75 -9.08
N GLY A 296 -1.50 -7.63 -9.73
CA GLY A 296 -2.86 -7.15 -9.89
C GLY A 296 -3.75 -8.10 -10.67
N ALA A 297 -3.22 -8.73 -11.73
CA ALA A 297 -3.94 -9.71 -12.52
C ALA A 297 -4.28 -10.96 -11.69
N ALA A 298 -3.36 -11.43 -10.84
CA ALA A 298 -3.66 -12.54 -9.93
C ALA A 298 -4.74 -12.16 -8.89
N VAL A 299 -4.68 -10.96 -8.29
CA VAL A 299 -5.74 -10.47 -7.39
C VAL A 299 -7.08 -10.36 -8.12
N PHE A 300 -7.08 -9.82 -9.33
CA PHE A 300 -8.28 -9.70 -10.17
C PHE A 300 -8.88 -11.08 -10.50
N LEU A 301 -8.07 -12.09 -10.81
CA LEU A 301 -8.56 -13.45 -11.04
C LEU A 301 -9.18 -14.08 -9.79
N ILE A 302 -8.60 -13.83 -8.61
CA ILE A 302 -9.18 -14.28 -7.33
C ILE A 302 -10.55 -13.61 -7.12
N LEU A 303 -10.66 -12.32 -7.39
CA LEU A 303 -11.91 -11.56 -7.34
C LEU A 303 -12.98 -12.10 -8.31
N MET A 304 -12.58 -12.57 -9.51
CA MET A 304 -13.50 -13.14 -10.50
C MET A 304 -14.11 -14.49 -10.09
N VAL A 305 -13.48 -15.24 -9.18
CA VAL A 305 -14.00 -16.53 -8.72
C VAL A 305 -14.92 -16.29 -7.51
N PRO A 306 -16.24 -16.54 -7.59
CA PRO A 306 -17.20 -16.13 -6.55
C PRO A 306 -16.86 -16.66 -5.14
N VAL A 307 -16.39 -17.91 -5.04
CA VAL A 307 -16.01 -18.52 -3.76
C VAL A 307 -14.73 -17.89 -3.19
N LEU A 308 -13.77 -17.56 -4.05
CA LEU A 308 -12.51 -16.93 -3.63
C LEU A 308 -12.68 -15.43 -3.41
N ASN A 309 -13.71 -14.81 -3.99
CA ASN A 309 -14.01 -13.41 -3.80
C ASN A 309 -14.12 -13.06 -2.31
N PHE A 310 -14.80 -13.87 -1.49
CA PHE A 310 -14.88 -13.60 -0.04
C PHE A 310 -13.51 -13.48 0.67
N MET A 311 -12.47 -14.11 0.14
CA MET A 311 -11.11 -14.07 0.66
C MET A 311 -10.17 -13.17 -0.17
N PHE A 312 -10.65 -12.50 -1.23
CA PHE A 312 -9.79 -11.75 -2.14
C PHE A 312 -9.05 -10.64 -1.41
N GLU A 313 -9.75 -9.97 -0.50
CA GLU A 313 -9.26 -8.85 0.29
C GLU A 313 -8.11 -9.29 1.21
N PRO A 314 -8.28 -10.21 2.19
CA PRO A 314 -7.19 -10.62 3.05
C PRO A 314 -6.05 -11.31 2.29
N VAL A 315 -6.34 -12.10 1.26
CA VAL A 315 -5.30 -12.75 0.44
C VAL A 315 -4.47 -11.70 -0.31
N GLY A 316 -5.13 -10.68 -0.87
CA GLY A 316 -4.48 -9.55 -1.51
C GLY A 316 -3.61 -8.76 -0.53
N VAL A 317 -4.10 -8.49 0.68
CA VAL A 317 -3.35 -7.77 1.72
C VAL A 317 -2.11 -8.55 2.17
N VAL A 318 -2.25 -9.85 2.46
CA VAL A 318 -1.10 -10.69 2.83
C VAL A 318 -0.13 -10.77 1.66
N GLY A 319 -0.61 -11.01 0.44
CA GLY A 319 0.23 -11.06 -0.76
C GLY A 319 0.98 -9.75 -1.02
N GLY A 320 0.31 -8.60 -0.87
CA GLY A 320 0.90 -7.27 -1.02
C GLY A 320 1.93 -6.98 0.07
N THR A 321 1.66 -7.42 1.30
CA THR A 321 2.61 -7.33 2.41
C THR A 321 3.85 -8.20 2.17
N LEU A 322 3.70 -9.42 1.64
CA LEU A 322 4.84 -10.25 1.26
C LEU A 322 5.69 -9.62 0.15
N LEU A 323 5.05 -9.01 -0.85
CA LEU A 323 5.75 -8.30 -1.90
C LEU A 323 6.52 -7.09 -1.32
N TYR A 324 5.88 -6.35 -0.42
CA TYR A 324 6.51 -5.24 0.30
C TYR A 324 7.71 -5.68 1.15
N THR A 325 7.60 -6.76 1.92
CA THR A 325 8.71 -7.24 2.76
C THR A 325 9.89 -7.73 1.91
N ASP A 326 9.63 -8.44 0.81
CA ASP A 326 10.69 -8.84 -0.13
C ASP A 326 11.37 -7.62 -0.76
N LEU A 327 10.60 -6.61 -1.18
CA LEU A 327 11.13 -5.35 -1.71
C LEU A 327 11.99 -4.59 -0.68
N ARG A 328 11.59 -4.58 0.60
CA ARG A 328 12.43 -4.01 1.68
C ARG A 328 13.74 -4.77 1.86
N LYS A 329 13.68 -6.12 1.90
CA LYS A 329 14.87 -6.97 2.10
C LYS A 329 15.93 -6.77 1.02
N VAL A 330 15.51 -6.49 -0.21
CA VAL A 330 16.44 -6.24 -1.33
C VAL A 330 16.79 -4.75 -1.51
N GLY A 331 16.47 -3.90 -0.54
CA GLY A 331 16.80 -2.47 -0.57
C GLY A 331 16.08 -1.70 -1.68
N ALA A 332 14.93 -2.17 -2.16
CA ALA A 332 14.13 -1.46 -3.17
C ALA A 332 13.45 -0.21 -2.61
N LEU A 333 13.32 -0.12 -1.29
CA LEU A 333 12.66 0.95 -0.57
C LEU A 333 13.66 1.64 0.36
N PRO A 334 13.61 2.97 0.48
CA PRO A 334 14.38 3.68 1.50
C PRO A 334 13.92 3.24 2.90
N PRO A 335 14.73 3.44 3.95
CA PRO A 335 14.28 3.18 5.31
C PRO A 335 13.04 4.03 5.67
N PRO A 336 12.10 3.49 6.47
CA PRO A 336 10.90 4.21 6.88
C PRO A 336 11.22 5.57 7.53
N PRO A 337 10.42 6.61 7.27
CA PRO A 337 10.45 7.87 8.01
C PRO A 337 10.22 7.63 9.51
N GLY A 338 11.31 7.56 10.28
CA GLY A 338 11.32 7.24 11.71
C GLY A 338 12.39 6.23 12.11
N GLU A 339 12.75 5.30 11.22
CA GLU A 339 13.83 4.33 11.44
C GLU A 339 15.21 4.94 11.10
N ALA A 340 15.26 5.82 10.10
CA ALA A 340 16.47 6.53 9.68
C ALA A 340 17.02 7.52 10.73
N ALA A 341 16.21 7.97 11.68
CA ALA A 341 16.64 8.91 12.74
C ALA A 341 17.35 8.21 13.92
N GLY A 342 17.30 6.86 13.99
CA GLY A 342 17.90 6.06 15.06
C GLY A 342 19.19 5.32 14.67
N ALA A 343 19.64 5.43 13.42
CA ALA A 343 20.89 4.82 13.00
C ALA A 343 22.07 5.64 13.59
N PRO A 344 22.96 5.04 14.39
CA PRO A 344 24.15 5.74 14.86
C PRO A 344 24.96 6.20 13.64
N ALA A 345 25.36 7.47 13.64
CA ALA A 345 26.22 8.02 12.61
C ALA A 345 27.46 7.13 12.47
N PRO A 346 27.90 6.78 11.24
CA PRO A 346 29.13 6.03 11.06
C PRO A 346 30.27 6.85 11.68
N SER A 347 30.90 6.27 12.70
CA SER A 347 32.06 6.79 13.42
C SER A 347 33.29 6.87 12.55
#